data_AF-A0A259IYT8-F1
#
_entry.id   AF-A0A259IYT8-F1
#
_cell.length_a   1.000
_cell.length_b   1.000
_cell.length_c   1.000
_cell.angle_alpha   90.00
_cell.angle_beta   90.00
_cell.angle_gamma   90.00
#
_symmetry.space_group_name_H-M   'P 1'
#
loop_
_entity.id
_entity.type
_entity.pdbx_description
1 polymer ?
#
loop_
_entity_poly.entity_id
_entity_poly.type
_entity_poly.pdbx_seq_one_letter_code
_entity_poly.pdbx_strand_id
1 'polypeptide(L)'
;LAPGLRDIGWFDETGAELHGDAWHADGGHTLALRRAGPATVVGDVPPGRLDVLLLLMNAKDRPVVFRLPAPAVTWRTLVDSAAGLVSEQRPVEGETLVSALSIRLLAAHLDPQP
;
A
#
# COMPACT_ATOMS: atom_id res chain seq x y z
N LEU A 1 -10.10 14.54 -2.21
CA LEU A 1 -8.63 14.38 -2.24
C LEU A 1 -8.08 15.17 -3.42
N ALA A 2 -6.78 15.48 -3.45
CA ALA A 2 -6.14 16.17 -4.58
C ALA A 2 -6.52 15.51 -5.92
N PRO A 3 -6.62 16.28 -7.03
CA PRO A 3 -6.95 15.72 -8.34
C PRO A 3 -6.02 14.55 -8.70
N GLY A 4 -6.59 13.39 -9.06
CA GLY A 4 -5.84 12.22 -9.54
C GLY A 4 -5.57 11.11 -8.53
N LEU A 5 -5.77 11.32 -7.22
CA LEU A 5 -5.65 10.26 -6.22
C LEU A 5 -7.02 9.85 -5.66
N ARG A 6 -7.45 8.64 -6.00
CA ARG A 6 -8.67 8.04 -5.44
C ARG A 6 -8.50 7.72 -3.97
N ASP A 7 -9.60 7.86 -3.24
CA ASP A 7 -9.68 7.57 -1.81
C ASP A 7 -9.30 6.14 -1.48
N ILE A 8 -9.74 5.23 -2.33
CA ILE A 8 -9.46 3.81 -2.28
C ILE A 8 -8.99 3.34 -3.66
N GLY A 9 -8.00 2.46 -3.68
CA GLY A 9 -7.55 1.76 -4.88
C GLY A 9 -7.23 0.31 -4.53
N TRP A 10 -7.54 -0.61 -5.44
CA TRP A 10 -7.34 -2.03 -5.26
C TRP A 10 -6.47 -2.55 -6.38
N PHE A 11 -5.44 -3.33 -6.07
CA PHE A 11 -4.41 -3.73 -7.03
C PHE A 11 -4.07 -5.20 -6.83
N ASP A 12 -3.56 -5.82 -7.89
CA ASP A 12 -2.89 -7.12 -7.81
C ASP A 12 -1.42 -6.99 -7.38
N GLU A 13 -0.69 -8.10 -7.32
CA GLU A 13 0.74 -8.11 -6.99
C GLU A 13 1.62 -7.43 -8.04
N THR A 14 1.11 -7.21 -9.25
CA THR A 14 1.84 -6.51 -10.32
C THR A 14 1.71 -4.99 -10.21
N GLY A 15 0.88 -4.51 -9.29
CA GLY A 15 0.54 -3.10 -9.12
C GLY A 15 -0.52 -2.62 -10.11
N ALA A 16 -1.11 -3.52 -10.89
CA ALA A 16 -2.21 -3.21 -11.79
C ALA A 16 -3.51 -3.09 -10.98
N GLU A 17 -4.30 -2.07 -11.28
CA GLU A 17 -5.57 -1.86 -10.60
C GLU A 17 -6.57 -2.96 -10.96
N LEU A 18 -7.33 -3.42 -9.97
CA LEU A 18 -8.38 -4.43 -10.14
C LEU A 18 -9.68 -3.75 -10.58
N HIS A 19 -10.23 -4.21 -11.70
CA HIS A 19 -11.47 -3.71 -12.29
C HIS A 19 -12.38 -4.87 -12.67
N GLY A 20 -13.70 -4.72 -12.49
CA GLY A 20 -14.72 -5.63 -13.04
C GLY A 20 -14.37 -7.10 -12.88
N ASP A 21 -14.19 -7.78 -14.01
CA ASP A 21 -13.94 -9.22 -14.10
C ASP A 21 -12.66 -9.69 -13.38
N ALA A 22 -11.65 -8.83 -13.21
CA ALA A 22 -10.41 -9.18 -12.51
C ALA A 22 -10.65 -9.52 -11.02
N TRP A 23 -11.73 -9.01 -10.42
CA TRP A 23 -12.16 -9.38 -9.07
C TRP A 23 -12.70 -10.81 -8.96
N HIS A 24 -13.19 -11.34 -10.08
CA HIS A 24 -13.82 -12.66 -10.16
C HIS A 24 -12.88 -13.72 -10.73
N ALA A 25 -11.62 -13.38 -10.96
CA ALA A 25 -10.64 -14.33 -11.45
C ALA A 25 -10.38 -15.43 -10.41
N ASP A 26 -10.61 -16.68 -10.81
CA ASP A 26 -10.24 -17.85 -10.02
C ASP A 26 -8.73 -17.81 -9.71
N GLY A 27 -8.36 -18.05 -8.44
CA GLY A 27 -6.97 -18.04 -8.00
C GLY A 27 -6.42 -16.68 -7.54
N GLY A 28 -7.28 -15.67 -7.37
CA GLY A 28 -6.97 -14.40 -6.71
C GLY A 28 -6.61 -14.61 -5.23
N HIS A 29 -5.33 -14.87 -4.96
CA HIS A 29 -4.80 -15.12 -3.61
C HIS A 29 -3.90 -13.98 -3.11
N THR A 30 -3.91 -12.86 -3.82
CA THR A 30 -3.07 -11.69 -3.56
C THR A 30 -3.95 -10.45 -3.71
N LEU A 31 -3.75 -9.48 -2.83
CA LEU A 31 -4.49 -8.22 -2.87
C LEU A 31 -3.63 -7.10 -2.31
N ALA A 32 -3.60 -5.97 -3.02
CA ALA A 32 -3.08 -4.72 -2.53
C ALA A 32 -4.21 -3.69 -2.41
N LEU A 33 -4.35 -3.06 -1.26
CA LEU A 33 -5.34 -2.02 -0.99
C LEU A 33 -4.63 -0.73 -0.60
N ARG A 34 -4.80 0.31 -1.41
CA ARG A 34 -4.36 1.66 -1.09
C ARG A 34 -5.52 2.46 -0.54
N ARG A 35 -5.32 3.11 0.62
CA ARG A 35 -6.25 4.10 1.18
C ARG A 35 -5.51 5.41 1.34
N ALA A 36 -6.02 6.47 0.71
CA ALA A 36 -5.52 7.83 0.86
C ALA A 36 -6.54 8.68 1.60
N GLY A 37 -6.10 9.55 2.49
CA GLY A 37 -6.96 10.44 3.26
C GLY A 37 -6.24 11.73 3.63
N PRO A 38 -6.96 12.77 4.07
CA PRO A 38 -6.31 13.94 4.67
C PRO A 38 -5.38 13.52 5.81
N ALA A 39 -4.22 14.15 5.92
CA ALA A 39 -3.27 13.85 6.99
C ALA A 39 -3.91 14.06 8.37
N THR A 40 -3.74 13.08 9.25
CA THR A 40 -4.34 13.03 10.60
C THR A 40 -3.33 13.38 11.71
N VAL A 41 -2.06 13.58 11.35
CA VAL A 41 -0.99 13.92 12.28
C VAL A 41 -1.26 15.28 12.94
N VAL A 42 -1.06 15.35 14.26
CA VAL A 42 -1.17 16.58 15.04
C VAL A 42 0.17 17.33 14.99
N GLY A 43 0.17 18.55 14.48
CA GLY A 43 1.38 19.38 14.33
C GLY A 43 1.22 20.42 13.21
N ASP A 44 2.32 21.06 12.82
CA ASP A 44 2.34 22.02 11.71
C ASP A 44 2.30 21.27 10.37
N VAL A 45 1.10 20.83 9.98
CA VAL A 45 0.85 20.06 8.76
C VAL A 45 0.37 21.00 7.66
N PRO A 46 1.07 21.10 6.52
CA PRO A 46 0.62 21.91 5.41
C PRO A 46 -0.81 21.54 4.98
N PRO A 47 -1.68 22.54 4.69
CA PRO A 47 -3.01 22.28 4.16
C PRO A 47 -2.94 21.40 2.90
N GLY A 48 -3.72 20.33 2.87
CA GLY A 48 -3.79 19.43 1.70
C GLY A 48 -2.80 18.27 1.70
N ARG A 49 -1.98 18.10 2.74
CA ARG A 49 -1.17 16.89 2.93
C ARG A 49 -2.07 15.66 3.10
N LEU A 50 -1.66 14.53 2.50
CA LEU A 50 -2.38 13.28 2.55
C LEU A 50 -1.57 12.19 3.29
N ASP A 51 -2.25 11.41 4.13
CA ASP A 51 -1.75 10.14 4.63
C ASP A 51 -2.20 9.04 3.67
N VAL A 52 -1.25 8.19 3.27
CA VAL A 52 -1.52 7.06 2.37
C VAL A 52 -1.08 5.78 3.04
N LEU A 53 -2.00 4.82 3.14
CA LEU A 53 -1.74 3.46 3.58
C LEU A 53 -1.79 2.52 2.38
N LEU A 54 -0.94 1.49 2.41
CA LEU A 54 -0.96 0.39 1.46
C LEU A 54 -0.87 -0.93 2.23
N LEU A 55 -1.97 -1.67 2.22
CA LEU A 55 -2.05 -3.04 2.74
C LEU A 55 -1.71 -4.00 1.60
N LEU A 56 -0.76 -4.89 1.84
CA LEU A 56 -0.39 -5.99 0.95
C LEU A 56 -0.77 -7.31 1.62
N MET A 57 -1.56 -8.13 0.95
CA MET A 57 -2.02 -9.42 1.45
C MET A 57 -1.56 -10.53 0.51
N ASN A 58 -0.86 -11.51 1.06
CA ASN A 58 -0.50 -12.73 0.36
C ASN A 58 -1.14 -13.94 1.05
N ALA A 59 -2.18 -14.50 0.43
CA ALA A 59 -2.84 -15.73 0.86
C ALA A 59 -2.28 -16.99 0.19
N LYS A 60 -1.20 -16.89 -0.61
CA LYS A 60 -0.50 -18.04 -1.17
C LYS A 60 0.39 -18.69 -0.10
N ASP A 61 0.70 -19.97 -0.30
CA ASP A 61 1.62 -20.78 0.52
C ASP A 61 3.11 -20.52 0.23
N ARG A 62 3.41 -19.54 -0.63
CA ARG A 62 4.76 -19.12 -1.01
C ARG A 62 4.91 -17.60 -0.97
N PRO A 63 6.14 -17.06 -0.82
CA PRO A 63 6.37 -15.62 -0.95
C PRO A 63 5.98 -15.07 -2.32
N VAL A 64 5.53 -13.82 -2.34
CA VAL A 64 5.15 -13.07 -3.55
C VAL A 64 5.81 -11.70 -3.54
N VAL A 65 6.35 -11.30 -4.68
CA VAL A 65 6.84 -9.93 -4.90
C VAL A 65 5.65 -9.07 -5.32
N PHE A 66 5.40 -8.00 -4.56
CA PHE A 66 4.43 -6.97 -4.89
C PHE A 66 5.14 -5.77 -5.51
N ARG A 67 4.73 -5.36 -6.70
CA ARG A 67 5.08 -4.05 -7.26
C ARG A 67 4.13 -3.00 -6.68
N LEU A 68 4.69 -1.92 -6.16
CA LEU A 68 3.92 -0.89 -5.47
C LEU A 68 3.21 0.00 -6.50
N PRO A 69 1.89 0.23 -6.34
CA PRO A 69 1.12 1.01 -7.30
C PRO A 69 1.55 2.48 -7.29
N ALA A 70 1.32 3.17 -8.41
CA ALA A 70 1.49 4.61 -8.48
C ALA A 70 0.65 5.34 -7.41
N PRO A 71 1.05 6.55 -6.95
CA PRO A 71 2.28 7.25 -7.30
C PRO A 71 3.52 6.59 -6.69
N ALA A 72 4.67 6.71 -7.36
CA ALA A 72 5.95 6.27 -6.83
C ALA A 72 6.33 7.18 -5.65
N VAL A 73 6.34 6.60 -4.45
CA VAL A 73 6.68 7.25 -3.18
C VAL A 73 7.58 6.35 -2.37
N THR A 74 8.34 6.94 -1.45
CA THR A 74 9.06 6.17 -0.43
C THR A 74 8.08 5.75 0.66
N TRP A 75 7.79 4.47 0.71
CA TRP A 75 6.93 3.87 1.73
C TRP A 75 7.72 3.52 2.98
N ARG A 76 7.02 3.45 4.11
CA ARG A 76 7.55 3.02 5.41
C ARG A 76 6.79 1.81 5.89
N THR A 77 7.49 0.75 6.28
CA THR A 77 6.83 -0.44 6.85
C THR A 77 6.33 -0.16 8.27
N LEU A 78 5.05 -0.41 8.52
CA LEU A 78 4.44 -0.32 9.85
C LEU A 78 4.27 -1.70 10.50
N VAL A 79 3.76 -2.66 9.72
CA VAL A 79 3.45 -4.02 10.18
C VAL A 79 3.94 -5.01 9.15
N ASP A 80 4.54 -6.10 9.61
CA ASP A 80 4.82 -7.28 8.80
C ASP A 80 4.42 -8.51 9.61
N SER A 81 3.30 -9.15 9.30
CA SER A 81 2.78 -10.24 10.14
C SER A 81 3.71 -11.45 10.20
N ALA A 82 4.65 -11.60 9.27
CA ALA A 82 5.66 -12.65 9.31
C ALA A 82 6.82 -12.33 10.27
N ALA A 83 7.02 -11.07 10.65
CA ALA A 83 8.07 -10.59 11.54
C ALA A 83 7.56 -9.91 12.82
N GLY A 84 6.25 -9.65 12.91
CA GLY A 84 5.61 -8.91 14.00
C GLY A 84 5.48 -7.40 13.74
N LEU A 85 5.30 -6.63 14.82
CA LEU A 85 5.36 -5.16 14.75
C LEU A 85 6.79 -4.72 14.43
N VAL A 86 6.94 -3.83 13.46
CA VAL A 86 8.26 -3.34 13.07
C VAL A 86 8.56 -2.06 13.84
N SER A 87 9.54 -2.12 14.77
CA SER A 87 9.94 -0.95 15.57
C SER A 87 10.65 0.13 14.73
N GLU A 88 11.40 -0.28 13.71
CA GLU A 88 12.11 0.60 12.79
C GLU A 88 11.42 0.64 11.42
N GLN A 89 10.85 1.79 11.08
CA GLN A 89 10.19 2.02 9.79
C GLN A 89 11.21 1.95 8.63
N ARG A 90 11.40 0.75 8.07
CA ARG A 90 12.27 0.54 6.91
C ARG A 90 11.65 1.15 5.64
N PRO A 91 12.43 1.92 4.86
CA PRO A 91 11.98 2.46 3.59
C PRO A 91 11.77 1.34 2.56
N VAL A 92 10.75 1.47 1.72
CA VAL A 92 10.42 0.54 0.63
C VAL A 92 10.05 1.35 -0.61
N GLU A 93 10.62 0.99 -1.75
CA GLU A 93 10.42 1.68 -3.04
C GLU A 93 10.28 0.64 -4.16
N GLY A 94 9.39 0.91 -5.11
CA GLY A 94 9.21 0.10 -6.32
C GLY A 94 8.51 -1.24 -6.07
N GLU A 95 9.10 -2.12 -5.25
CA GLU A 95 8.56 -3.45 -4.95
C GLU A 95 8.97 -3.96 -3.56
N THR A 96 8.28 -5.00 -3.09
CA THR A 96 8.61 -5.68 -1.83
C THR A 96 8.20 -7.14 -1.87
N LEU A 97 9.00 -8.00 -1.23
CA LEU A 97 8.61 -9.38 -0.95
C LEU A 97 7.66 -9.45 0.25
N VAL A 98 6.56 -10.18 0.12
CA VAL A 98 5.61 -10.51 1.18
C VAL A 98 5.60 -12.03 1.38
N SER A 99 5.79 -12.49 2.61
CA SER A 99 5.88 -13.92 2.95
C SER A 99 4.58 -14.67 2.67
N ALA A 100 4.65 -16.00 2.63
CA ALA A 100 3.48 -16.85 2.53
C ALA A 100 2.49 -16.57 3.68
N LEU A 101 1.19 -16.60 3.39
CA LEU A 101 0.10 -16.45 4.37
C LEU A 101 0.29 -15.26 5.31
N SER A 102 0.71 -14.12 4.77
CA SER A 102 1.08 -12.94 5.56
C SER A 102 0.54 -11.64 4.97
N ILE A 103 0.51 -10.61 5.82
CA ILE A 103 0.18 -9.24 5.44
C ILE A 103 1.32 -8.30 5.77
N ARG A 104 1.47 -7.25 4.97
CA ARG A 104 2.35 -6.11 5.24
C ARG A 104 1.57 -4.81 5.12
N LEU A 105 1.73 -3.91 6.09
CA LEU A 105 1.14 -2.57 6.07
C LEU A 105 2.24 -1.53 5.88
N LEU A 106 2.09 -0.70 4.85
CA LEU A 106 2.99 0.39 4.52
C LEU A 106 2.27 1.73 4.67
N ALA A 107 3.04 2.78 4.98
CA ALA A 107 2.56 4.15 5.05
C ALA A 107 3.47 5.11 4.28
N ALA A 108 2.87 6.14 3.69
CA ALA A 108 3.56 7.26 3.07
C ALA A 108 2.79 8.56 3.35
N HIS A 109 3.49 9.68 3.23
CA HIS A 109 2.86 11.00 3.22
C HIS A 109 3.05 11.61 1.84
N LEU A 110 1.99 12.22 1.32
CA LEU A 110 2.04 13.00 0.09
C LEU A 110 1.80 14.45 0.43
N ASP A 111 2.74 15.29 0.05
CA ASP A 111 2.56 16.73 0.13
C ASP A 111 1.67 17.20 -1.03
N PRO A 112 0.89 18.28 -0.84
CA PRO A 112 0.10 18.85 -1.92
C PRO A 112 1.00 19.19 -3.11
N GLN A 113 0.55 18.86 -4.33
CA GLN A 113 1.26 19.31 -5.53
C GLN A 113 1.22 20.86 -5.58
N PRO A 114 2.34 21.52 -5.95
CA PRO A 114 2.41 22.98 -6.07
C PRO A 114 1.49 23.55 -7.15
#